data_AF-A0A7S4M4X4-F1
#
_entry.id   AF-A0A7S4M4X4-F1
#
_cell.length_a   1.000
_cell.length_b   1.000
_cell.length_c   1.000
_cell.angle_alpha   90.00
_cell.angle_beta   90.00
_cell.angle_gamma   90.00
#
_symmetry.space_group_name_H-M   'P 1'
#
loop_
_entity.id
_entity.type
_entity.pdbx_description
1 polymer ?
#
loop_
_entity_poly.entity_id
_entity_poly.type
_entity_poly.pdbx_seq_one_letter_code
_entity_poly.pdbx_strand_id
1 'polypeptide(L)'
;GHNYQLMHTKAPRAIVNVEASPRGTYSVQPITATPFFHANQYQTLTLPQTFGNSSVHRIARVAKLPPPKSTADMLAILGDQGDHSWPIFHDNASHAAGDLSDWTIASALFDLRKHSLQVFSGNPAHGGVVIATEALPA
;
A
#
# COMPACT_ATOMS: atom_id res chain seq x y z
N GLY A 1 -3.48 16.67 0.80
CA GLY A 1 -3.80 16.20 -0.56
C GLY A 1 -4.09 14.73 -0.51
N HIS A 2 -4.23 14.10 -1.66
CA HIS A 2 -4.60 12.70 -1.76
C HIS A 2 -3.64 11.96 -2.69
N ASN A 3 -3.52 10.67 -2.46
CA ASN A 3 -2.87 9.73 -3.37
C ASN A 3 -3.93 8.76 -3.91
N TYR A 4 -3.81 8.44 -5.20
CA TYR A 4 -4.63 7.44 -5.85
C TYR A 4 -3.72 6.53 -6.67
N GLN A 5 -3.89 5.22 -6.53
CA GLN A 5 -3.32 4.25 -7.44
C GLN A 5 -4.44 3.74 -8.34
N LEU A 6 -4.40 4.16 -9.61
CA LEU A 6 -5.43 3.83 -10.59
C LEU A 6 -4.93 2.70 -11.49
N MET A 7 -5.83 1.77 -11.81
CA MET A 7 -5.53 0.58 -12.61
C MET A 7 -6.43 0.55 -13.83
N HIS A 8 -5.82 0.42 -15.01
CA HIS A 8 -6.51 0.10 -16.25
C HIS A 8 -6.51 -1.42 -16.42
N THR A 9 -7.69 -2.04 -16.32
CA THR A 9 -7.83 -3.51 -16.31
C THR A 9 -7.80 -4.13 -17.72
N LYS A 10 -8.20 -3.36 -18.74
CA LYS A 10 -8.18 -3.76 -20.15
C LYS A 10 -6.76 -3.80 -20.71
N ALA A 11 -6.55 -4.55 -21.78
CA ALA A 11 -5.29 -4.53 -22.51
C ALA A 11 -5.18 -3.27 -23.40
N PRO A 12 -4.03 -2.55 -23.40
CA PRO A 12 -2.85 -2.79 -22.56
C PRO A 12 -3.08 -2.35 -21.11
N ARG A 13 -2.78 -3.24 -20.16
CA ARG A 13 -2.92 -2.98 -18.72
C ARG A 13 -1.94 -1.90 -18.27
N ALA A 14 -2.39 -1.04 -17.38
CA ALA A 14 -1.56 0.03 -16.84
C ALA A 14 -1.90 0.29 -15.37
N ILE A 15 -0.90 0.72 -14.60
CA ILE A 15 -1.08 1.21 -13.24
C ILE A 15 -0.40 2.58 -13.16
N VAL A 16 -1.08 3.56 -12.58
CA VAL A 16 -0.52 4.89 -12.37
C VAL A 16 -0.72 5.32 -10.92
N ASN A 17 0.32 5.91 -10.35
CA ASN A 17 0.27 6.67 -9.11
C ASN A 17 -0.11 8.12 -9.43
N VAL A 18 -1.10 8.66 -8.74
CA VAL A 18 -1.54 10.05 -8.87
C VAL A 18 -1.50 10.71 -7.50
N GLU A 19 -0.68 11.74 -7.36
CA GLU A 19 -0.69 12.61 -6.18
C GLU A 19 -1.34 13.94 -6.53
N ALA A 20 -2.34 14.35 -5.76
CA ALA A 20 -3.11 15.57 -5.99
C ALA A 20 -3.09 16.49 -4.78
N SER A 21 -2.76 17.76 -5.01
CA SER A 21 -2.85 18.83 -4.02
C SER A 21 -4.26 19.46 -4.02
N PRO A 22 -4.69 20.08 -2.90
CA PRO A 22 -5.98 20.76 -2.84
C PRO A 22 -6.12 21.94 -3.82
N ARG A 23 -5.01 22.45 -4.38
CA ARG A 23 -4.99 23.64 -5.25
C ARG A 23 -4.84 23.29 -6.73
N GLY A 24 -5.22 22.07 -7.11
CA GLY A 24 -5.25 21.62 -8.51
C GLY A 24 -3.89 21.24 -9.11
N THR A 25 -2.81 21.28 -8.33
CA THR A 25 -1.52 20.72 -8.75
C THR A 25 -1.54 19.21 -8.56
N TYR A 26 -1.05 18.46 -9.54
CA TYR A 26 -0.96 17.01 -9.44
C TYR A 26 0.30 16.48 -10.12
N SER A 27 0.68 15.26 -9.79
CA SER A 27 1.68 14.48 -10.53
C SER A 27 1.08 13.13 -10.90
N VAL A 28 1.49 12.61 -12.06
CA VAL A 28 1.12 11.27 -12.53
C VAL A 28 2.40 10.50 -12.79
N GLN A 29 2.58 9.37 -12.13
CA GLN A 29 3.73 8.49 -12.33
C GLN A 29 3.25 7.09 -12.73
N PRO A 30 3.60 6.59 -13.92
CA PRO A 30 3.37 5.20 -14.29
C PRO A 30 4.14 4.24 -13.36
N ILE A 31 3.46 3.21 -12.86
CA ILE A 31 4.08 2.10 -12.13
C ILE A 31 4.41 1.01 -13.15
N THR A 32 5.69 0.67 -13.27
CA THR A 32 6.22 -0.25 -14.29
C THR A 32 6.80 -1.51 -13.65
N ALA A 33 7.92 -2.05 -14.16
CA ALA A 33 8.55 -3.25 -13.63
C ALA A 33 9.11 -3.06 -12.21
N THR A 34 9.41 -1.83 -11.82
CA THR A 34 9.88 -1.51 -10.46
C THR A 34 8.68 -1.40 -9.52
N PRO A 35 8.62 -2.20 -8.43
CA PRO A 35 7.59 -2.06 -7.41
C PRO A 35 7.56 -0.64 -6.84
N PHE A 36 6.36 -0.13 -6.59
CA PHE A 36 6.15 1.20 -6.04
C PHE A 36 5.38 1.11 -4.73
N PHE A 37 5.82 1.85 -3.71
CA PHE A 37 5.16 1.90 -2.41
C PHE A 37 4.79 3.34 -2.06
N HIS A 38 3.59 3.51 -1.51
CA HIS A 38 3.08 4.82 -1.13
C HIS A 38 2.52 4.82 0.29
N ALA A 39 2.79 5.90 1.03
CA ALA A 39 2.26 6.18 2.36
C ALA A 39 1.73 7.62 2.41
N ASN A 40 1.41 8.15 3.58
CA ASN A 40 0.65 9.40 3.70
C ASN A 40 1.50 10.69 3.52
N GLN A 41 2.34 10.74 2.49
CA GLN A 41 3.12 11.92 2.10
C GLN A 41 3.29 11.99 0.57
N TYR A 42 3.49 13.18 0.02
CA TYR A 42 3.85 13.32 -1.39
C TYR A 42 5.28 12.81 -1.62
N GLN A 43 5.45 11.96 -2.63
CA GLN A 43 6.72 11.39 -3.07
C GLN A 43 7.04 11.81 -4.52
N THR A 44 6.02 11.96 -5.36
CA THR A 44 6.17 12.30 -6.79
C THR A 44 5.83 13.75 -7.08
N LEU A 45 4.98 14.35 -6.24
CA LEU A 45 4.63 15.76 -6.29
C LEU A 45 5.51 16.56 -5.30
N THR A 46 6.40 17.39 -5.83
CA THR A 46 7.28 18.23 -4.99
C THR A 46 6.55 19.48 -4.51
N LEU A 47 6.04 19.45 -3.27
CA LEU A 47 5.42 20.59 -2.60
C LEU A 47 5.83 20.63 -1.12
N PRO A 48 5.84 21.82 -0.48
CA PRO A 48 5.95 21.91 0.97
C PRO A 48 4.85 21.10 1.66
N GLN A 49 5.23 20.27 2.63
CA GLN A 49 4.32 19.41 3.39
C GLN A 49 4.86 19.14 4.79
N THR A 50 3.97 18.79 5.71
CA THR A 50 4.32 18.25 7.01
C THR A 50 4.29 16.74 6.93
N PHE A 51 5.36 16.08 7.40
CA PHE A 51 5.43 14.63 7.40
C PHE A 51 4.85 14.05 8.69
N GLY A 52 4.00 13.03 8.56
CA GLY A 52 3.57 12.22 9.69
C GLY A 52 4.59 11.12 10.00
N ASN A 53 4.88 10.87 11.29
CA ASN A 53 5.88 9.89 11.72
C ASN A 53 5.66 8.51 11.10
N SER A 54 4.44 7.97 11.20
CA SER A 54 4.08 6.67 10.60
C SER A 54 4.41 6.60 9.11
N SER A 55 4.15 7.67 8.34
CA SER A 55 4.40 7.69 6.89
C SER A 55 5.90 7.58 6.59
N VAL A 56 6.72 8.37 7.27
CA VAL A 56 8.18 8.37 7.08
C VAL A 56 8.76 7.01 7.44
N HIS A 57 8.34 6.45 8.57
CA HIS A 57 8.81 5.16 9.05
C HIS A 57 8.41 4.01 8.12
N ARG A 58 7.15 3.94 7.66
CA ARG A 58 6.70 2.89 6.73
C ARG A 58 7.45 2.93 5.41
N ILE A 59 7.68 4.12 4.84
CA ILE A 59 8.49 4.26 3.62
C ILE A 59 9.93 3.80 3.86
N ALA A 60 10.54 4.22 4.97
CA ALA A 60 11.88 3.78 5.34
C ALA A 60 11.96 2.27 5.63
N ARG A 61 10.88 1.66 6.15
CA ARG A 61 10.77 0.23 6.40
C ARG A 61 10.74 -0.55 5.10
N VAL A 62 9.87 -0.18 4.16
CA VAL A 62 9.79 -0.84 2.84
C VAL A 62 11.11 -0.75 2.08
N ALA A 63 11.81 0.38 2.15
CA ALA A 63 13.12 0.54 1.51
C ALA A 63 14.19 -0.44 2.02
N LYS A 64 14.01 -1.02 3.22
CA LYS A 64 14.90 -2.03 3.81
C LYS A 64 14.46 -3.46 3.50
N LEU A 65 13.24 -3.66 3.02
CA LEU A 65 12.73 -4.98 2.67
C LEU A 65 13.16 -5.37 1.24
N PRO A 66 13.36 -6.67 0.95
CA PRO A 66 13.58 -7.11 -0.41
C PRO A 66 12.40 -6.72 -1.32
N PRO A 67 12.65 -6.28 -2.58
CA PRO A 67 11.57 -6.02 -3.52
C PRO A 67 10.71 -7.28 -3.73
N PRO A 68 9.37 -7.16 -3.72
CA PRO A 68 8.48 -8.32 -3.85
C PRO A 68 8.61 -8.94 -5.24
N LYS A 69 8.66 -10.28 -5.29
CA LYS A 69 8.73 -11.05 -6.55
C LYS A 69 7.47 -11.87 -6.78
N SER A 70 6.61 -11.98 -5.78
CA SER A 70 5.38 -12.74 -5.80
C SER A 70 4.26 -12.02 -5.05
N THR A 71 3.03 -12.49 -5.24
CA THR A 71 1.88 -12.04 -4.44
C THR A 71 2.09 -12.31 -2.95
N ALA A 72 2.71 -13.44 -2.59
CA ALA A 72 3.01 -13.76 -1.20
C ALA A 72 3.98 -12.72 -0.59
N ASP A 73 5.00 -12.30 -1.34
CA ASP A 73 5.92 -11.25 -0.89
C ASP A 73 5.20 -9.90 -0.72
N MET A 74 4.28 -9.54 -1.62
CA MET A 74 3.49 -8.31 -1.48
C MET A 74 2.63 -8.33 -0.21
N LEU A 75 1.96 -9.44 0.07
CA LEU A 75 1.16 -9.62 1.27
C LEU A 75 2.05 -9.63 2.53
N ALA A 76 3.24 -10.20 2.46
CA ALA A 76 4.22 -10.16 3.54
C ALA A 76 4.68 -8.73 3.85
N ILE A 77 4.92 -7.91 2.82
CA ILE A 77 5.25 -6.48 3.00
C ILE A 77 4.06 -5.71 3.59
N LEU A 78 2.84 -5.91 3.08
CA LEU A 78 1.65 -5.25 3.60
C LEU A 78 1.34 -5.63 5.05
N GLY A 79 1.72 -6.84 5.46
CA GLY A 79 1.60 -7.36 6.81
C GLY A 79 2.81 -7.09 7.73
N ASP A 80 3.83 -6.37 7.27
CA ASP A 80 5.08 -6.21 8.02
C ASP A 80 4.87 -5.38 9.30
N GLN A 81 5.34 -5.93 10.42
CA GLN A 81 5.32 -5.31 11.74
C GLN A 81 6.73 -5.10 12.32
N GLY A 82 7.76 -5.02 11.45
CA GLY A 82 9.15 -5.02 11.90
C GLY A 82 9.66 -3.68 12.44
N ASP A 83 8.93 -2.57 12.21
CA ASP A 83 9.08 -1.35 13.01
C ASP A 83 8.02 -1.39 14.11
N HIS A 84 8.45 -1.52 15.38
CA HIS A 84 7.51 -1.71 16.47
C HIS A 84 6.66 -0.47 16.75
N SER A 85 7.20 0.74 16.56
CA SER A 85 6.48 1.98 16.85
C SER A 85 5.61 2.42 15.68
N TRP A 86 6.02 2.11 14.46
CA TRP A 86 5.36 2.56 13.23
C TRP A 86 5.37 1.47 12.14
N PRO A 87 4.74 0.30 12.39
CA PRO A 87 4.71 -0.81 11.45
C PRO A 87 3.92 -0.47 10.19
N ILE A 88 3.94 -1.37 9.19
CA ILE A 88 3.10 -1.22 7.99
C ILE A 88 1.68 -1.69 8.28
N PHE A 89 1.54 -2.83 8.96
CA PHE A 89 0.26 -3.35 9.40
C PHE A 89 0.02 -3.04 10.88
N HIS A 90 -1.18 -2.60 11.20
CA HIS A 90 -1.57 -2.20 12.53
C HIS A 90 -2.70 -3.07 13.06
N ASP A 91 -2.42 -3.86 14.10
CA ASP A 91 -3.37 -4.78 14.71
C ASP A 91 -3.13 -4.97 16.22
N ASN A 92 -3.84 -5.91 16.85
CA ASN A 92 -3.73 -6.11 18.30
C ASN A 92 -2.30 -6.49 18.70
N ALA A 93 -1.60 -7.25 17.86
CA ALA A 93 -0.24 -7.70 18.14
C ALA A 93 0.76 -6.54 17.99
N SER A 94 0.59 -5.67 16.99
CA SER A 94 1.45 -4.49 16.85
C SER A 94 1.28 -3.51 18.01
N HIS A 95 0.04 -3.24 18.41
CA HIS A 95 -0.27 -2.34 19.53
C HIS A 95 0.27 -2.89 20.85
N ALA A 96 0.16 -4.20 21.07
CA ALA A 96 0.78 -4.85 22.23
C ALA A 96 2.31 -4.74 22.22
N ALA A 97 2.94 -4.61 21.04
CA ALA A 97 4.38 -4.45 20.85
C ALA A 97 4.87 -2.99 20.84
N GLY A 98 3.97 -2.01 20.97
CA GLY A 98 4.32 -0.58 21.07
C GLY A 98 4.00 0.27 19.84
N ASP A 99 3.12 -0.19 18.94
CA ASP A 99 2.61 0.60 17.82
C ASP A 99 1.90 1.87 18.32
N LEU A 100 2.26 3.00 17.72
CA LEU A 100 1.77 4.34 18.05
C LEU A 100 0.77 4.87 17.00
N SER A 101 0.34 4.04 16.05
CA SER A 101 -0.52 4.39 14.93
C SER A 101 -2.00 4.04 15.19
N ASP A 102 -2.85 4.36 14.20
CA ASP A 102 -4.22 3.83 14.11
C ASP A 102 -4.24 2.39 13.59
N TRP A 103 -5.43 1.83 13.34
CA TRP A 103 -5.66 0.42 12.99
C TRP A 103 -5.77 0.16 11.48
N THR A 104 -5.22 -0.97 11.01
CA THR A 104 -5.47 -1.46 9.65
C THR A 104 -6.78 -2.22 9.62
N ILE A 105 -7.77 -1.71 8.88
CA ILE A 105 -9.10 -2.30 8.80
C ILE A 105 -9.13 -3.50 7.84
N ALA A 106 -8.46 -3.36 6.69
CA ALA A 106 -8.40 -4.39 5.65
C ALA A 106 -7.17 -4.21 4.75
N SER A 107 -6.77 -5.29 4.08
CA SER A 107 -5.84 -5.25 2.94
C SER A 107 -6.55 -5.70 1.67
N ALA A 108 -6.17 -5.15 0.52
CA ALA A 108 -6.77 -5.51 -0.78
C ALA A 108 -5.68 -5.87 -1.79
N LEU A 109 -5.89 -6.95 -2.51
CA LEU A 109 -5.02 -7.42 -3.60
C LEU A 109 -5.80 -7.41 -4.92
N PHE A 110 -5.34 -6.59 -5.85
CA PHE A 110 -5.84 -6.55 -7.22
C PHE A 110 -4.89 -7.33 -8.14
N ASP A 111 -5.34 -8.43 -8.72
CA ASP A 111 -4.61 -9.18 -9.73
C ASP A 111 -5.18 -8.87 -11.12
N LEU A 112 -4.52 -7.95 -11.84
CA LEU A 112 -4.92 -7.52 -13.18
C LEU A 112 -4.72 -8.60 -14.27
N ARG A 113 -3.96 -9.66 -13.98
CA ARG A 113 -3.82 -10.79 -14.91
C ARG A 113 -4.96 -11.78 -14.75
N LYS A 114 -5.36 -12.02 -13.51
CA LYS A 114 -6.51 -12.90 -13.18
C LYS A 114 -7.85 -12.18 -13.19
N HIS A 115 -7.85 -10.85 -13.32
CA HIS A 115 -9.05 -10.02 -13.24
C HIS A 115 -9.81 -10.28 -11.93
N SER A 116 -9.09 -10.23 -10.81
CA SER A 116 -9.67 -10.52 -9.49
C SER A 116 -9.24 -9.52 -8.43
N LEU A 117 -10.15 -9.22 -7.51
CA LEU A 117 -9.90 -8.54 -6.25
C LEU A 117 -10.07 -9.54 -5.10
N GLN A 118 -9.14 -9.57 -4.16
CA GLN A 118 -9.30 -10.23 -2.86
C GLN A 118 -9.15 -9.20 -1.74
N VAL A 119 -10.05 -9.23 -0.77
CA VAL A 119 -9.99 -8.38 0.43
C VAL A 119 -9.74 -9.26 1.65
N PHE A 120 -8.78 -8.86 2.47
CA PHE A 120 -8.33 -9.59 3.65
C PHE A 120 -8.72 -8.83 4.91
N SER A 121 -9.26 -9.55 5.90
CA SER A 121 -9.35 -9.09 7.29
C SER A 121 -8.21 -9.68 8.10
N GLY A 122 -7.66 -8.89 9.03
CA GLY A 122 -6.48 -9.25 9.80
C GLY A 122 -5.19 -9.19 8.97
N ASN A 123 -4.06 -9.49 9.61
CA ASN A 123 -2.75 -9.32 9.02
C ASN A 123 -2.51 -10.33 7.88
N PRO A 124 -2.35 -9.88 6.61
CA PRO A 124 -2.18 -10.78 5.48
C PRO A 124 -0.85 -11.58 5.49
N ALA A 125 0.15 -11.16 6.27
CA ALA A 125 1.38 -11.92 6.49
C ALA A 125 1.24 -13.04 7.54
N HIS A 126 0.22 -12.96 8.40
CA HIS A 126 0.04 -13.84 9.56
C HIS A 126 -1.31 -14.55 9.55
N GLY A 127 -1.74 -15.02 8.37
CA GLY A 127 -2.96 -15.82 8.24
C GLY A 127 -4.25 -15.01 8.17
N GLY A 128 -4.17 -13.74 7.74
CA GLY A 128 -5.34 -12.93 7.41
C GLY A 128 -6.32 -13.67 6.50
N VAL A 129 -7.60 -13.49 6.77
CA VAL A 129 -8.68 -14.25 6.13
C VAL A 129 -9.21 -13.46 4.94
N VAL A 130 -9.36 -14.12 3.78
CA VAL A 130 -10.06 -13.52 2.64
C VAL A 130 -11.54 -13.40 2.98
N ILE A 131 -12.03 -12.17 3.09
CA ILE A 131 -13.43 -11.85 3.44
C ILE A 131 -14.29 -11.51 2.22
N ALA A 132 -13.66 -11.20 1.08
CA ALA A 132 -14.35 -10.97 -0.18
C ALA A 132 -13.45 -11.34 -1.36
N THR A 133 -14.06 -11.87 -2.42
CA THR A 133 -13.42 -12.11 -3.71
C THR A 133 -14.36 -11.64 -4.82
N GLU A 134 -13.88 -10.73 -5.66
CA GLU A 134 -14.68 -10.11 -6.72
C GLU A 134 -13.96 -10.21 -8.06
N ALA A 135 -14.73 -10.31 -9.15
CA ALA A 135 -14.19 -10.24 -10.50
C ALA A 135 -13.99 -8.76 -10.90
N LEU A 136 -12.84 -8.45 -11.49
CA LEU A 136 -12.58 -7.13 -12.06
C LEU A 136 -13.14 -7.05 -13.48
N PRO A 137 -13.59 -5.86 -13.92
CA PRO A 137 -14.06 -5.65 -15.29
C PRO A 137 -12.98 -6.04 -16.30
N ALA A 138 -13.40 -6.81 -17.31
CA ALA A 138 -12.54 -7.20 -18.43
C ALA A 138 -12.29 -6.04 -19.41
#